data_AF-A0A920TKX2-F1
#
_entry.id   AF-A0A920TKX2-F1
#
_cell.length_a   1.000
_cell.length_b   1.000
_cell.length_c   1.000
_cell.angle_alpha   90.00
_cell.angle_beta   90.00
_cell.angle_gamma   90.00
#
_symmetry.space_group_name_H-M   'P 1'
#
loop_
_entity.id
_entity.type
_entity.pdbx_description
1 polymer ?
#
loop_
_entity_poly.entity_id
_entity_poly.type
_entity_poly.pdbx_seq_one_letter_code
_entity_poly.pdbx_strand_id
1 'polypeptide(L)' 'MYNGFRELVEILKDESSDPREFMHLLKIDLFSDEIFVFTPNGDLVQLPINATPIDFAFSVHTEVGFHSIGAKN' A
#
# COMPACT_ATOMS: atom_id res chain seq x y z
N MET A 1 -8.19 2.31 -4.45
CA MET A 1 -8.57 2.04 -3.05
C MET A 1 -8.40 3.36 -2.29
N TYR A 2 -9.39 4.24 -2.31
CA TYR A 2 -9.28 5.59 -1.73
C TYR A 2 -10.47 5.84 -0.79
N ASN A 3 -10.49 5.19 0.37
CA ASN A 3 -11.57 5.40 1.33
C ASN A 3 -11.10 5.76 2.76
N GLY A 4 -9.85 5.49 3.16
CA GLY A 4 -9.35 5.87 4.49
C GLY A 4 -9.36 7.39 4.72
N PHE A 5 -8.81 8.15 3.77
CA PHE A 5 -8.78 9.61 3.85
C PHE A 5 -10.14 10.29 3.94
N ARG A 6 -11.16 9.76 3.26
CA ARG A 6 -12.49 10.39 3.25
C ARG A 6 -13.22 10.18 4.58
N GLU A 7 -13.11 8.99 5.13
CA GLU A 7 -13.66 8.61 6.43
C GLU A 7 -12.99 9.41 7.57
N LEU A 8 -11.67 9.56 7.52
CA LEU A 8 -10.92 10.41 8.45
C LEU A 8 -11.40 11.87 8.43
N VAL A 9 -11.72 12.40 7.25
CA VAL A 9 -12.23 13.77 7.09
C VAL A 9 -13.66 13.92 7.62
N GLU A 10 -14.48 12.88 7.54
CA GLU A 10 -15.84 12.89 8.09
C GLU A 10 -15.83 12.85 9.61
N ILE A 11 -14.92 12.06 10.22
CA ILE A 11 -14.72 12.01 11.68
C ILE A 11 -14.25 13.37 12.22
N LEU A 12 -13.32 14.05 11.53
CA LEU A 12 -12.88 15.41 11.93
C LEU A 12 -14.00 16.45 11.96
N LYS A 13 -15.03 16.26 11.14
CA LYS A 13 -16.16 17.19 11.04
C LYS A 13 -17.23 16.91 12.07
N ASP A 14 -17.20 15.75 12.72
CA ASP A 14 -18.12 15.40 13.79
C ASP A 14 -17.63 16.01 15.12
N GLU A 15 -18.31 17.05 15.58
CA GLU A 15 -18.01 17.76 16.84
C GLU A 15 -18.20 16.87 18.09
N SER A 16 -18.81 15.69 17.96
CA SER A 16 -19.00 14.72 19.05
C SER A 16 -17.91 13.64 19.14
N SER A 17 -16.95 13.62 18.21
CA SER A 17 -15.90 12.60 18.15
C SER A 17 -14.81 12.80 19.22
N ASP A 18 -14.37 11.70 19.86
CA ASP A 18 -13.21 11.73 20.77
C ASP A 18 -11.92 11.92 19.93
N PRO A 19 -11.14 12.99 20.16
CA PRO A 19 -9.88 13.22 19.44
C PRO A 19 -8.89 12.04 19.48
N ARG A 20 -8.99 11.16 20.49
CA ARG A 20 -8.15 9.97 20.62
C ARG A 20 -8.54 8.85 19.66
N GLU A 21 -9.83 8.71 19.35
CA GLU A 21 -10.35 7.73 18.40
C GLU A 21 -9.96 8.10 16.97
N PHE A 22 -10.10 9.38 16.60
CA PHE A 22 -9.57 9.92 15.34
C PHE A 22 -8.04 9.69 15.21
N MET A 23 -7.28 10.00 16.27
CA MET A 23 -5.83 9.81 16.27
C MET A 23 -5.41 8.35 16.16
N HIS A 24 -6.25 7.40 16.59
CA HIS A 24 -5.99 5.97 16.43
C HIS A 24 -6.28 5.49 15.01
N LEU A 25 -7.42 5.88 14.44
CA LEU A 25 -7.81 5.53 13.08
C LEU A 25 -6.85 6.12 12.04
N LEU A 26 -6.42 7.36 12.23
CA LEU A 26 -5.42 8.01 11.40
C LEU A 26 -4.08 7.27 11.42
N LYS A 27 -3.67 6.77 12.58
CA LYS A 27 -2.43 5.97 12.70
C LYS A 27 -2.54 4.66 11.92
N ILE A 28 -3.68 3.98 11.99
CA ILE A 28 -3.89 2.71 11.28
C ILE A 28 -3.84 2.89 9.76
N ASP A 29 -4.44 3.95 9.21
CA ASP A 29 -4.38 4.22 7.76
C ASP A 29 -2.98 4.66 7.29
N LEU A 30 -2.20 5.30 8.18
CA LEU A 30 -0.84 5.77 7.91
C LEU A 30 0.27 4.72 8.10
N PHE A 31 0.00 3.61 8.80
CA PHE A 31 0.94 2.49 8.97
C PHE A 31 0.68 1.35 7.98
N SER A 32 0.42 1.71 6.72
CA SER A 32 0.57 0.78 5.60
C SER A 32 2.04 0.42 5.47
N ASP A 33 2.47 -0.66 6.12
CA ASP A 33 3.83 -1.15 5.96
C ASP A 33 4.04 -1.56 4.50
N GLU A 34 4.98 -0.90 3.83
CA GLU A 34 5.28 -1.08 2.40
C GLU A 34 6.80 -1.24 2.21
N ILE A 35 7.18 -1.98 1.17
CA ILE A 35 8.55 -2.21 0.73
C ILE A 35 8.76 -1.66 -0.68
N PHE A 36 10.01 -1.40 -1.03
CA PHE A 36 10.39 -0.88 -2.33
C PHE A 36 11.26 -1.88 -3.10
N VAL A 37 10.96 -2.07 -4.38
CA VAL A 37 11.63 -3.01 -5.28
C VAL A 37 12.12 -2.28 -6.52
N PHE A 38 13.37 -2.51 -6.93
CA PHE A 38 13.93 -1.95 -8.16
C PHE A 38 13.68 -2.86 -9.36
N THR A 39 13.29 -2.27 -10.48
CA THR A 39 13.36 -2.93 -11.79
C THR A 39 14.82 -2.99 -12.25
N PRO A 40 15.19 -3.93 -13.15
CA PRO A 40 16.53 -3.96 -13.74
C PRO A 40 16.91 -2.69 -14.52
N ASN A 41 15.91 -1.94 -14.99
CA ASN A 41 16.10 -0.65 -15.66
C ASN A 41 16.32 0.50 -14.67
N GLY A 42 16.24 0.22 -13.37
CA GLY A 42 16.44 1.20 -12.30
C GLY A 42 15.18 1.91 -11.83
N ASP A 43 13.99 1.52 -12.30
CA ASP A 43 12.72 2.08 -11.82
C ASP A 43 12.40 1.56 -10.42
N LEU A 44 11.70 2.36 -9.61
CA LEU A 44 11.31 1.99 -8.25
C LEU A 44 9.81 1.68 -8.21
N VAL A 45 9.45 0.56 -7.58
CA VAL A 45 8.06 0.15 -7.38
C VAL A 45 7.80 -0.05 -5.90
N GLN A 46 6.71 0.53 -5.41
CA GLN A 46 6.22 0.40 -4.05
C GLN A 46 5.23 -0.76 -3.96
N LEU A 47 5.41 -1.63 -2.97
CA LEU A 47 4.57 -2.80 -2.73
C LEU A 47 4.26 -2.94 -1.23
N PRO A 48 3.20 -3.63 -0.83
CA PRO A 48 2.97 -3.95 0.57
C PRO A 48 4.12 -4.73 1.20
N ILE A 49 4.34 -4.57 2.51
CA ILE A 49 5.27 -5.39 3.26
C ILE A 49 4.93 -6.87 3.08
N ASN A 50 5.96 -7.70 3.00
CA ASN A 50 5.85 -9.13 2.67
C ASN A 50 5.39 -9.41 1.23
N ALA A 51 5.32 -8.41 0.35
CA ALA A 51 5.12 -8.66 -1.06
C ALA A 51 6.22 -9.57 -1.62
N THR A 52 5.79 -10.49 -2.46
CA THR A 52 6.62 -11.52 -3.06
C THR A 52 7.09 -11.09 -4.45
N PRO A 53 8.08 -11.79 -5.03
CA PRO A 53 8.52 -11.49 -6.39
C PRO A 53 7.42 -11.62 -7.46
N ILE A 54 6.40 -12.46 -7.24
CA ILE A 54 5.27 -12.55 -8.17
C ILE A 54 4.35 -11.32 -8.07
N ASP A 55 4.18 -10.74 -6.88
CA ASP A 55 3.42 -9.49 -6.70
C ASP A 55 4.09 -8.33 -7.43
N PHE A 56 5.42 -8.27 -7.41
CA PHE A 56 6.19 -7.32 -8.21
C PHE A 56 6.03 -7.57 -9.72
N ALA A 57 6.06 -8.82 -10.18
CA ALA A 57 5.87 -9.12 -11.60
C ALA A 57 4.49 -8.64 -12.11
N PHE A 58 3.44 -8.81 -11.29
CA PHE A 58 2.11 -8.31 -11.62
C PHE A 58 1.98 -6.78 -11.51
N SER A 59 2.72 -6.13 -10.62
CA SER A 59 2.72 -4.65 -10.55
C SER A 59 3.43 -4.00 -11.74
N VAL A 60 4.37 -4.72 -12.37
CA VAL A 60 5.04 -4.30 -13.61
C VAL A 60 4.12 -4.47 -14.82
N HIS A 61 3.58 -5.67 -15.05
CA HIS A 61 2.58 -5.91 -16.11
C HIS A 61 1.91 -7.27 -15.93
N THR A 62 0.63 -7.37 -16.28
CA THR A 62 -0.14 -8.61 -16.16
C THR A 62 0.47 -9.78 -16.94
N GLU A 63 0.94 -9.56 -18.17
CA GLU A 63 1.60 -10.62 -18.94
C GLU A 63 2.94 -11.05 -18.33
N VAL A 64 3.67 -10.14 -17.68
CA VAL A 64 4.93 -10.47 -16.99
C VAL A 64 4.64 -11.36 -15.79
N GLY A 65 3.59 -11.05 -15.02
CA GLY A 65 3.09 -11.92 -13.95
C GLY A 65 2.71 -13.32 -14.46
N PHE A 66 1.94 -13.43 -15.56
CA PHE A 66 1.51 -14.73 -16.10
C PHE A 66 2.64 -15.60 -16.65
N HIS A 67 3.72 -15.00 -17.16
CA HIS A 67 4.87 -15.73 -17.70
C HIS A 67 6.01 -15.88 -16.68
N SER A 68 5.79 -15.50 -15.41
CA SER A 68 6.79 -15.64 -14.35
C SER A 68 6.94 -17.11 -13.93
N ILE A 69 8.12 -17.68 -14.17
CA ILE A 69 8.45 -19.08 -13.84
C ILE A 69 9.25 -19.17 -12.53
N GLY A 70 9.96 -18.10 -12.16
CA GLY A 70 10.75 -18.02 -10.94
C GLY A 70 11.39 -16.65 -10.79
N ALA A 71 11.86 -16.35 -9.58
CA ALA A 71 12.53 -15.10 -9.28
C ALA A 71 13.90 -15.37 -8.67
N LYS A 72 14.86 -14.49 -8.98
CA LYS A 72 16.16 -14.47 -8.33
C LYS A 72 16.18 -13.27 -7.39
N ASN A 73 16.53 -13.53 -6.14
CA ASN A 73 16.75 -12.52 -5.11
C ASN A 73 18.21 -12.05 -5.11
#